data_AF-A0A967GTB2-F1
#
_entry.id   AF-A0A967GTB2-F1
#
_cell.length_a   1.000
_cell.length_b   1.000
_cell.length_c   1.000
_cell.angle_alpha   90.00
_cell.angle_beta   90.00
_cell.angle_gamma   90.00
#
_symmetry.space_group_name_H-M   'P 1'
#
loop_
_entity.id
_entity.type
_entity.pdbx_description
1 polymer ?
#
loop_
_entity_poly.entity_id
_entity_poly.type
_entity_poly.pdbx_seq_one_letter_code
_entity_poly.pdbx_strand_id
1 'polypeptide(L)'
;MLATGDYEVEIHYSCPEKDVGSSFEIAFNEARLKATVTEAHDPPLRGAESDRTPNRGSESYVKDWRPLKAGTIRLEKGRGTFTLRALEIPGEQVMDVRLVILRKR
;
A
#
# COMPACT_ATOMS: atom_id res chain seq x y z
N MET A 1 -3.64 -8.98 18.98
CA MET A 1 -3.87 -10.07 18.00
C MET A 1 -5.21 -9.82 17.36
N LEU A 2 -5.33 -9.85 16.03
CA LEU A 2 -6.60 -9.58 15.35
C LEU A 2 -7.63 -10.68 15.71
N ALA A 3 -8.88 -10.28 15.92
CA ALA A 3 -9.98 -11.22 16.11
C ALA A 3 -10.44 -11.76 14.75
N THR A 4 -11.02 -12.96 14.73
CA THR A 4 -11.73 -13.45 13.54
C THR A 4 -12.82 -12.44 13.16
N GLY A 5 -12.92 -12.08 11.87
CA GLY A 5 -13.82 -11.02 11.41
C GLY A 5 -13.62 -10.62 9.96
N ASP A 6 -14.56 -9.81 9.45
CA ASP A 6 -14.41 -9.11 8.17
C ASP A 6 -13.70 -7.77 8.40
N TYR A 7 -12.70 -7.50 7.57
CA TYR A 7 -11.90 -6.30 7.66
C TYR A 7 -11.93 -5.54 6.34
N GLU A 8 -12.24 -4.25 6.41
CA GLU A 8 -11.96 -3.34 5.31
C GLU A 8 -10.46 -3.09 5.24
N VAL A 9 -9.92 -3.21 4.03
CA VAL A 9 -8.51 -2.99 3.76
C VAL A 9 -8.32 -1.70 2.99
N GLU A 10 -7.50 -0.82 3.55
CA GLU A 10 -7.12 0.46 2.94
C GLU A 10 -5.60 0.55 2.82
N ILE A 11 -5.12 0.94 1.63
CA ILE A 11 -3.70 1.13 1.36
C ILE A 11 -3.44 2.62 1.15
N HIS A 12 -2.49 3.18 1.90
CA HIS A 12 -2.00 4.53 1.62
C HIS A 12 -0.86 4.43 0.61
N TYR A 13 -1.08 4.97 -0.59
CA TYR A 13 -0.24 4.76 -1.75
C TYR A 13 0.10 6.05 -2.50
N SER A 14 1.11 5.96 -3.35
CA SER A 14 1.31 6.84 -4.51
C SER A 14 1.59 5.99 -5.75
N CYS A 15 1.13 6.43 -6.91
CA CYS A 15 1.26 5.71 -8.18
C CYS A 15 1.35 6.73 -9.33
N PRO A 16 2.43 6.72 -10.14
CA PRO A 16 2.51 7.48 -11.38
C PRO A 16 1.43 7.08 -12.37
N GLU A 17 1.02 7.99 -13.24
CA GLU A 17 -0.05 7.73 -14.23
C GLU A 17 0.26 6.55 -15.16
N LYS A 18 1.54 6.38 -15.54
CA LYS A 18 2.01 5.27 -16.38
C LYS A 18 1.84 3.87 -15.76
N ASP A 19 1.68 3.80 -14.43
CA ASP A 19 1.61 2.56 -13.66
C ASP A 19 0.17 2.20 -13.24
N VAL A 20 -0.81 3.06 -13.57
CA VAL A 20 -2.24 2.80 -13.33
C VAL A 20 -2.69 1.56 -14.09
N GLY A 21 -3.55 0.76 -13.47
CA GLY A 21 -3.98 -0.55 -13.97
C GLY A 21 -3.17 -1.71 -13.40
N SER A 22 -2.09 -1.44 -12.65
CA SER A 22 -1.36 -2.47 -11.92
C SER A 22 -2.24 -3.19 -10.88
N SER A 23 -2.09 -4.51 -10.79
CA SER A 23 -2.86 -5.35 -9.85
C SER A 23 -1.97 -5.99 -8.79
N PHE A 24 -2.55 -6.21 -7.62
CA PHE A 24 -1.86 -6.75 -6.45
C PHE A 24 -2.77 -7.63 -5.60
N GLU A 25 -2.16 -8.40 -4.70
CA GLU A 25 -2.84 -9.28 -3.77
C GLU A 25 -2.41 -8.99 -2.33
N ILE A 26 -3.40 -9.02 -1.44
CA ILE A 26 -3.24 -9.04 0.01
C ILE A 26 -3.55 -10.45 0.48
N ALA A 27 -2.63 -11.05 1.23
CA ALA A 27 -2.73 -12.42 1.69
C ALA A 27 -2.39 -12.55 3.18
N PHE A 28 -3.18 -13.35 3.89
CA PHE A 28 -2.88 -13.78 5.26
C PHE A 28 -3.39 -15.20 5.48
N ASN A 29 -2.48 -16.15 5.73
CA ASN A 29 -2.77 -17.58 5.80
C ASN A 29 -3.49 -18.08 4.53
N GLU A 30 -4.78 -18.43 4.62
CA GLU A 30 -5.62 -18.85 3.49
C GLU A 30 -6.43 -17.70 2.87
N ALA A 31 -6.54 -16.55 3.56
CA ALA A 31 -7.30 -15.41 3.07
C ALA A 31 -6.54 -14.69 1.95
N ARG A 32 -7.24 -14.35 0.87
CA ARG A 32 -6.71 -13.61 -0.29
C ARG A 32 -7.68 -12.51 -0.70
N LEU A 33 -7.16 -11.34 -1.04
CA LEU A 33 -7.91 -10.22 -1.61
C LEU A 33 -7.09 -9.63 -2.75
N LYS A 34 -7.67 -9.57 -3.95
CA LYS A 34 -7.05 -8.92 -5.12
C LYS A 34 -7.63 -7.53 -5.31
N ALA A 35 -6.79 -6.58 -5.71
CA ALA A 35 -7.20 -5.22 -6.03
C ALA A 35 -6.29 -4.63 -7.13
N THR A 36 -6.75 -3.52 -7.70
CA THR A 36 -6.09 -2.81 -8.80
C THR A 36 -5.93 -1.35 -8.42
N VAL A 37 -4.80 -0.74 -8.80
CA VAL A 37 -4.61 0.70 -8.69
C VAL A 37 -5.34 1.37 -9.85
N THR A 38 -6.42 2.09 -9.56
CA THR A 38 -7.30 2.69 -10.58
C THR A 38 -7.08 4.19 -10.79
N GLU A 39 -6.38 4.85 -9.87
CA GLU A 39 -6.19 6.30 -9.90
C GLU A 39 -4.72 6.64 -9.68
N ALA A 40 -4.19 7.51 -10.54
CA ALA A 40 -2.86 8.08 -10.37
C ALA A 40 -2.84 9.01 -9.16
N HIS A 41 -1.70 9.05 -8.46
CA HIS A 41 -1.41 9.98 -7.38
C HIS A 41 0.09 9.98 -7.13
N ASP A 42 0.84 10.93 -7.71
CA ASP A 42 2.30 10.99 -7.54
C ASP A 42 2.78 12.43 -7.25
N PRO A 43 2.49 12.95 -6.04
CA PRO A 43 2.97 14.26 -5.65
C PRO A 43 4.48 14.23 -5.40
N PRO A 44 5.19 15.36 -5.64
CA PRO A 44 6.62 15.44 -5.42
C PRO A 44 6.97 15.22 -3.95
N LEU A 45 8.18 14.70 -3.71
CA LEU A 45 8.75 14.61 -2.37
C LEU A 45 8.98 16.01 -1.78
N ARG A 46 8.82 16.12 -0.46
CA ARG A 46 9.02 17.32 0.37
C ARG A 46 9.91 17.00 1.57
N GLY A 47 10.58 18.02 2.10
CA GLY A 47 11.41 17.94 3.30
C GLY A 47 12.90 18.13 3.03
N ALA A 48 13.35 18.03 1.76
CA ALA A 48 14.74 18.26 1.37
C ALA A 48 15.19 19.71 1.67
N GLU A 49 14.27 20.66 1.61
CA GLU A 49 14.49 22.08 1.96
C GLU A 49 14.82 22.29 3.45
N SER A 50 14.47 21.32 4.30
CA SER A 50 14.72 21.36 5.75
C SER A 50 15.87 20.42 6.18
N ASP A 51 16.42 19.64 5.26
CA ASP A 51 17.50 18.69 5.53
C ASP A 51 18.83 19.44 5.68
N ARG A 52 19.44 19.31 6.87
CA ARG A 52 20.72 19.93 7.21
C ARG A 52 21.92 19.05 6.85
N THR A 53 21.68 17.81 6.44
CA THR A 53 22.68 16.79 6.10
C THR A 53 22.29 15.97 4.85
N PRO A 54 22.04 16.61 3.69
CA PRO A 54 21.52 15.96 2.49
C PRO A 54 22.42 14.84 1.91
N ASN A 55 23.71 14.87 2.25
CA ASN A 55 24.69 13.89 1.76
C ASN A 55 24.71 12.57 2.56
N ARG A 56 23.85 12.39 3.57
CA ARG A 56 23.78 11.14 4.36
C ARG A 56 22.97 10.04 3.68
N GLY A 57 22.15 10.37 2.67
CA GLY A 57 21.47 9.41 1.79
C GLY A 57 20.38 8.54 2.43
N SER A 58 20.06 8.74 3.72
CA SER A 58 19.15 7.88 4.47
C SER A 58 17.83 8.55 4.88
N GLU A 59 17.62 9.83 4.56
CA GLU A 59 16.42 10.54 5.02
C GLU A 59 15.23 10.20 4.13
N SER A 60 14.16 9.72 4.76
CA SER A 60 12.91 9.40 4.07
C SER A 60 12.08 10.66 3.91
N TYR A 61 12.25 11.35 2.78
CA TYR A 61 11.38 12.46 2.42
C TYR A 61 9.93 12.01 2.34
N VAL A 62 9.03 12.94 2.62
CA VAL A 62 7.59 12.67 2.67
C VAL A 62 6.93 13.17 1.39
N LYS A 63 5.86 12.51 0.99
CA LYS A 63 4.91 13.01 0.00
C LYS A 63 3.49 12.82 0.51
N ASP A 64 2.54 13.49 -0.11
CA ASP A 64 1.13 13.30 0.22
C ASP A 64 0.73 11.88 -0.24
N TRP A 65 0.14 11.07 0.65
CA TRP A 65 -0.29 9.70 0.35
C TRP A 65 -1.81 9.64 0.21
N ARG A 66 -2.31 8.93 -0.80
CA ARG A 66 -3.75 8.79 -1.03
C ARG A 66 -4.26 7.46 -0.48
N PRO A 67 -5.43 7.41 0.17
CA PRO A 67 -6.04 6.14 0.56
C PRO A 67 -6.71 5.45 -0.64
N LEU A 68 -6.43 4.17 -0.83
CA LEU A 68 -7.09 3.25 -1.76
C LEU A 68 -7.85 2.20 -0.95
N LYS A 69 -9.16 2.10 -1.18
CA LYS A 69 -10.00 1.05 -0.57
C LYS A 69 -9.85 -0.23 -1.40
N ALA A 70 -9.06 -1.19 -0.91
CA ALA A 70 -8.76 -2.42 -1.63
C ALA A 70 -9.91 -3.44 -1.58
N GLY A 71 -10.81 -3.32 -0.59
CA GLY A 71 -11.98 -4.17 -0.45
C GLY A 71 -12.15 -4.70 0.98
N THR A 72 -12.85 -5.82 1.11
CA THR A 72 -13.06 -6.50 2.40
C THR A 72 -12.44 -7.89 2.36
N ILE A 73 -11.74 -8.27 3.42
CA ILE A 73 -11.13 -9.60 3.58
C ILE A 73 -11.59 -10.24 4.89
N ARG A 74 -12.00 -11.51 4.83
CA ARG A 74 -12.28 -12.33 6.01
C ARG A 74 -10.96 -12.83 6.58
N LEU A 75 -10.64 -12.46 7.82
CA LEU A 75 -9.44 -12.93 8.52
C LEU A 75 -9.81 -13.84 9.68
N GLU A 76 -9.06 -14.92 9.83
CA GLU A 76 -9.13 -15.80 11.00
C GLU A 76 -8.06 -15.41 12.03
N LYS A 77 -8.40 -15.48 13.33
CA LYS A 77 -7.46 -15.21 14.41
C LYS A 77 -6.28 -16.18 14.31
N GLY A 78 -5.08 -15.65 14.15
CA GLY A 78 -3.88 -16.46 14.06
C GLY A 78 -2.62 -15.61 14.01
N ARG A 79 -1.47 -16.29 14.00
CA ARG A 79 -0.18 -15.70 13.62
C ARG A 79 0.14 -16.17 12.21
N GLY A 80 0.75 -15.29 11.43
CA GLY A 80 1.13 -15.58 10.06
C GLY A 80 1.77 -14.36 9.43
N THR A 81 2.31 -14.55 8.22
CA THR A 81 2.83 -13.44 7.42
C THR A 81 1.67 -12.74 6.73
N PHE A 82 1.59 -11.43 6.92
CA PHE A 82 0.72 -10.58 6.11
C PHE A 82 1.51 -10.14 4.88
N THR A 83 1.06 -10.58 3.71
CA THR A 83 1.78 -10.39 2.45
C THR A 83 1.01 -9.42 1.56
N LEU A 84 1.71 -8.41 1.06
CA LEU A 84 1.28 -7.59 -0.06
C LEU A 84 2.17 -7.95 -1.26
N ARG A 85 1.58 -8.41 -2.36
CA ARG A 85 2.30 -8.98 -3.50
C ARG A 85 1.82 -8.36 -4.81
N ALA A 86 2.75 -7.94 -5.66
CA ALA A 86 2.45 -7.54 -7.03
C ALA A 86 1.98 -8.75 -7.86
N LEU A 87 0.95 -8.54 -8.68
CA LEU A 87 0.45 -9.55 -9.61
C LEU A 87 0.74 -9.17 -11.06
N GLU A 88 0.30 -7.98 -11.48
CA GLU A 88 0.52 -7.46 -12.83
C GLU A 88 1.05 -6.04 -12.76
N ILE A 89 2.09 -5.78 -13.56
CA ILE A 89 2.82 -4.51 -13.61
C ILE A 89 2.88 -4.09 -15.08
N PRO A 90 1.83 -3.43 -15.62
CA PRO A 90 1.82 -2.95 -17.00
C PRO A 90 2.87 -1.87 -17.27
N GLY A 91 3.28 -1.13 -16.24
CA GLY A 91 4.35 -0.13 -16.27
C GLY A 91 5.64 -0.63 -15.63
N GLU A 92 6.19 0.15 -14.71
CA GLU A 92 7.45 -0.13 -14.00
C GLU A 92 7.22 -0.64 -12.57
N GLN A 93 6.10 -0.26 -11.95
CA GLN A 93 5.78 -0.61 -10.57
C GLN A 93 4.28 -0.73 -10.34
N VAL A 94 3.86 -1.31 -9.22
CA VAL A 94 2.44 -1.30 -8.81
C VAL A 94 2.09 0.05 -8.17
N MET A 95 2.83 0.42 -7.13
CA MET A 95 2.68 1.64 -6.34
C MET A 95 3.80 1.71 -5.30
N ASP A 96 4.06 2.90 -4.77
CA ASP A 96 4.70 3.05 -3.47
C ASP A 96 3.67 2.84 -2.35
N VAL A 97 4.07 2.19 -1.26
CA VAL A 97 3.19 1.88 -0.12
C VAL A 97 3.71 2.50 1.16
N ARG A 98 2.85 3.22 1.87
CA ARG A 98 3.18 3.82 3.17
C ARG A 98 2.53 3.10 4.35
N LEU A 99 1.25 2.74 4.24
CA LEU A 99 0.48 2.09 5.31
C LEU A 99 -0.54 1.11 4.72
N VAL A 100 -0.82 0.05 5.47
CA VAL A 100 -2.00 -0.78 5.29
C VAL A 100 -2.84 -0.69 6.55
N ILE A 101 -4.09 -0.29 6.41
CA ILE A 101 -5.04 -0.18 7.52
C ILE A 101 -6.08 -1.30 7.38
N LEU A 102 -6.27 -2.03 8.48
CA LEU A 102 -7.32 -3.05 8.62
C LEU A 102 -8.36 -2.52 9.61
N ARG A 103 -9.58 -2.26 9.14
CA ARG A 103 -10.69 -1.81 9.99
C ARG A 103 -11.70 -2.94 10.10
N LYS A 104 -11.95 -3.41 11.32
CA LYS A 104 -12.96 -4.45 11.56
C LYS A 104 -14.35 -3.86 11.31
N ARG A 105 -15.19 -4.57 10.55
CA ARG A 105 -16.62 -4.27 10.39
C ARG A 105 -17.44 -4.69 11.60
#